data_AF-A0A2N5JLF9-F1
#
_entry.id   AF-A0A2N5JLF9-F1
#
_cell.length_a   1.000
_cell.length_b   1.000
_cell.length_c   1.000
_cell.angle_alpha   90.00
_cell.angle_beta   90.00
_cell.angle_gamma   90.00
#
_symmetry.space_group_name_H-M   'P 1'
#
loop_
_entity.id
_entity.type
_entity.pdbx_description
1 polymer ?
#
loop_
_entity_poly.entity_id
_entity_poly.type
_entity_poly.pdbx_seq_one_letter_code
_entity_poly.pdbx_strand_id
1 'polypeptide(L)'
;WRTVINRWARMNVVHKQHRHGQALPDRNDEYLLYQTLVGTWDTEQPGTPAFAEYRTRITNYMEKATREAKLHTSWVNPNVAYDTAMRQFVEAILDDRQRNRFLLDLDRFRQKVAFYGKLNALTQKLLLLTVPGVPDIYQGTELWDFSLVDPDNRRPVDFVRREVLLAQLAAYAEQAGEQLLPLAREVLDDWQDGRVKLFLVAKLLQLRQAQPNLFRYGGYTPLYAEGSHAAHVVAFQRHHLATHITVIAPRLIV
;
A
#
# COMPACT_ATOMS: atom_id res chain seq x y z
N TRP A 1 14.43 -0.16 10.51
CA TRP A 1 14.13 -1.50 9.97
C TRP A 1 14.93 -2.62 10.67
N ARG A 2 16.26 -2.70 10.50
CA ARG A 2 17.11 -3.74 11.14
C ARG A 2 16.82 -3.97 12.63
N THR A 3 16.74 -2.91 13.43
CA THR A 3 16.46 -2.98 14.87
C THR A 3 15.12 -3.64 15.18
N VAL A 4 14.06 -3.35 14.41
CA VAL A 4 12.72 -3.87 14.68
C VAL A 4 12.60 -5.34 14.32
N ILE A 5 13.19 -5.78 13.20
CA ILE A 5 13.21 -7.20 12.82
C ILE A 5 13.94 -8.05 13.86
N ASN A 6 15.12 -7.61 14.30
CA ASN A 6 15.88 -8.34 15.33
C ASN A 6 15.09 -8.44 16.64
N ARG A 7 14.31 -7.42 16.97
CA ARG A 7 13.43 -7.42 18.13
C ARG A 7 12.25 -8.38 17.95
N TRP A 8 11.57 -8.34 16.80
CA TRP A 8 10.45 -9.23 16.48
C TRP A 8 10.87 -10.68 16.42
N ALA A 9 12.00 -11.00 15.78
CA ALA A 9 12.55 -12.35 15.74
C ALA A 9 12.84 -12.89 17.15
N ARG A 10 13.30 -12.05 18.09
CA ARG A 10 13.47 -12.44 19.50
C ARG A 10 12.15 -12.65 20.22
N MET A 11 11.14 -11.80 19.98
CA MET A 11 9.80 -11.95 20.56
C MET A 11 9.13 -13.25 20.09
N ASN A 12 9.29 -13.56 18.81
CA ASN A 12 8.57 -14.66 18.16
C ASN A 12 9.35 -15.98 18.15
N VAL A 13 10.59 -16.02 18.67
CA VAL A 13 11.43 -17.23 18.70
C VAL A 13 10.73 -18.40 19.38
N VAL A 14 9.90 -18.12 20.39
CA VAL A 14 9.13 -19.11 21.16
C VAL A 14 8.07 -19.83 20.32
N HIS A 15 7.68 -19.24 19.18
CA HIS A 15 6.71 -19.83 18.26
C HIS A 15 7.37 -20.66 17.16
N LYS A 16 8.71 -20.67 17.09
CA LYS A 16 9.44 -21.46 16.10
C LYS A 16 9.58 -22.91 16.52
N GLN A 17 9.34 -23.81 15.57
CA GLN A 17 9.69 -25.22 15.72
C GLN A 17 11.13 -25.46 15.28
N HIS A 18 11.73 -26.54 15.78
CA HIS A 18 13.06 -26.96 15.34
C HIS A 18 13.00 -28.40 14.82
N ARG A 19 13.48 -28.64 13.60
CA ARG A 19 13.64 -29.98 13.02
C ARG A 19 14.97 -30.08 12.30
N HIS A 20 15.69 -31.18 12.52
CA HIS A 20 17.01 -31.44 11.91
C HIS A 20 18.00 -30.26 12.06
N GLY A 21 17.97 -29.57 13.21
CA GLY A 21 18.86 -28.42 13.49
C GLY A 21 18.45 -27.11 12.80
N GLN A 22 17.30 -27.07 12.11
CA GLN A 22 16.78 -25.87 11.45
C GLN A 22 15.53 -25.35 12.16
N ALA A 23 15.46 -24.03 12.30
CA ALA A 23 14.27 -23.35 12.80
C ALA A 23 13.22 -23.23 11.69
N LEU A 24 11.96 -23.45 12.04
CA LEU A 24 10.81 -23.40 11.13
C LEU A 24 9.82 -22.31 11.62
N PRO A 25 9.51 -21.30 10.79
CA PRO A 25 10.08 -21.05 9.47
C PRO A 25 11.55 -20.60 9.55
N ASP A 26 12.25 -20.72 8.43
CA ASP A 26 13.63 -20.23 8.33
C ASP A 26 13.70 -18.69 8.46
N ARG A 27 14.92 -18.13 8.46
CA ARG A 27 15.09 -16.68 8.62
C ARG A 27 14.65 -15.87 7.41
N ASN A 28 14.70 -16.44 6.21
CA ASN A 28 14.36 -15.74 4.98
C ASN A 28 12.84 -15.60 4.86
N ASP A 29 12.10 -16.67 5.12
CA ASP A 29 10.64 -16.64 5.10
C ASP A 29 10.06 -15.82 6.26
N GLU A 30 10.68 -15.86 7.44
CA GLU A 30 10.31 -14.97 8.55
C GLU A 30 10.54 -13.48 8.18
N TYR A 31 11.63 -13.18 7.48
CA TYR A 31 11.92 -11.82 7.02
C TYR A 31 10.90 -11.33 5.99
N LEU A 32 10.51 -12.18 5.04
CA LEU A 32 9.42 -11.91 4.09
C LEU A 32 8.12 -11.64 4.84
N LEU A 33 7.74 -12.50 5.80
CA LEU A 33 6.53 -12.32 6.59
C LEU A 33 6.50 -10.96 7.29
N TYR A 34 7.59 -10.52 7.92
CA TYR A 34 7.61 -9.19 8.54
C TYR A 34 7.47 -8.04 7.55
N GLN A 35 8.03 -8.15 6.34
CA GLN A 35 7.79 -7.16 5.28
C GLN A 35 6.33 -7.16 4.85
N THR A 36 5.74 -8.34 4.65
CA THR A 36 4.34 -8.51 4.27
C THR A 36 3.40 -7.91 5.29
N LEU A 37 3.63 -8.16 6.58
CA LEU A 37 2.81 -7.62 7.67
C LEU A 37 2.86 -6.09 7.71
N VAL A 38 4.05 -5.50 7.60
CA VAL A 38 4.22 -4.04 7.56
C VAL A 38 3.59 -3.44 6.29
N GLY A 39 3.67 -4.15 5.17
CA GLY A 39 3.17 -3.68 3.88
C GLY A 39 1.66 -3.77 3.70
N THR A 40 0.97 -4.64 4.46
CA THR A 40 -0.44 -4.95 4.20
C THR A 40 -1.41 -4.75 5.36
N TRP A 41 -0.93 -4.56 6.58
CA TRP A 41 -1.81 -4.23 7.71
C TRP A 41 -2.17 -2.74 7.69
N ASP A 42 -3.45 -2.42 7.47
CA ASP A 42 -3.94 -1.03 7.43
C ASP A 42 -4.67 -0.64 8.71
N THR A 43 -5.97 -0.92 8.82
CA THR A 43 -6.82 -0.44 9.93
C THR A 43 -7.52 -1.55 10.70
N GLU A 44 -7.28 -2.82 10.36
CA GLU A 44 -7.90 -3.97 10.99
C GLU A 44 -7.50 -4.03 12.47
N GLN A 45 -8.48 -3.91 13.37
CA GLN A 45 -8.22 -3.89 14.81
C GLN A 45 -8.19 -5.31 15.40
N PRO A 46 -7.19 -5.66 16.22
CA PRO A 46 -7.18 -6.94 16.95
C PRO A 46 -8.48 -7.16 17.72
N GLY A 47 -8.99 -8.39 17.71
CA GLY A 47 -10.28 -8.78 18.31
C GLY A 47 -11.50 -8.59 17.40
N THR A 48 -11.33 -8.04 16.20
CA THR A 48 -12.43 -7.84 15.24
C THR A 48 -12.47 -8.90 14.14
N PRO A 49 -13.64 -9.14 13.52
CA PRO A 49 -13.74 -10.03 12.35
C PRO A 49 -12.79 -9.66 11.20
N ALA A 50 -12.58 -8.35 10.97
CA ALA A 50 -11.66 -7.86 9.95
C ALA A 50 -10.20 -8.31 10.21
N PHE A 51 -9.77 -8.33 11.47
CA PHE A 51 -8.43 -8.80 11.82
C PHE A 51 -8.30 -10.33 11.74
N ALA A 52 -9.37 -11.07 12.02
CA ALA A 52 -9.41 -12.52 11.79
C ALA A 52 -9.32 -12.85 10.28
N GLU A 53 -10.00 -12.08 9.43
CA GLU A 53 -9.87 -12.18 7.97
C GLU A 53 -8.44 -11.84 7.52
N TYR A 54 -7.86 -10.74 8.03
CA TYR A 54 -6.48 -10.36 7.75
C TYR A 54 -5.49 -11.49 8.08
N ARG A 55 -5.60 -12.10 9.26
CA ARG A 55 -4.77 -13.25 9.65
C ARG A 55 -4.88 -14.40 8.64
N THR A 56 -6.10 -14.71 8.21
CA THR A 56 -6.35 -15.75 7.20
C THR A 56 -5.67 -15.42 5.88
N ARG A 57 -5.74 -14.16 5.42
CA ARG A 57 -5.07 -13.67 4.21
C ARG A 57 -3.54 -13.85 4.30
N ILE A 58 -2.95 -13.48 5.44
CA ILE A 58 -1.50 -13.62 5.65
C ILE A 58 -1.07 -15.09 5.67
N THR A 59 -1.82 -15.96 6.36
CA THR A 59 -1.56 -17.40 6.38
C THR A 59 -1.57 -17.98 4.96
N ASN A 60 -2.63 -17.71 4.20
CA ASN A 60 -2.77 -18.20 2.82
C ASN A 60 -1.66 -17.67 1.90
N TYR A 61 -1.28 -16.40 2.06
CA TYR A 61 -0.19 -15.81 1.31
C TYR A 61 1.14 -16.50 1.62
N MET A 62 1.47 -16.73 2.89
CA MET A 62 2.74 -17.35 3.25
C MET A 62 2.83 -18.78 2.76
N GLU A 63 1.74 -19.56 2.80
CA GLU A 63 1.72 -20.91 2.21
C GLU A 63 1.96 -20.90 0.70
N LYS A 64 1.37 -19.92 -0.01
CA LYS A 64 1.64 -19.73 -1.44
C LYS A 64 3.11 -19.31 -1.66
N ALA A 65 3.60 -18.32 -0.93
CA ALA A 65 4.93 -17.77 -1.11
C ALA A 65 6.04 -18.82 -0.90
N THR A 66 5.93 -19.65 0.15
CA THR A 66 6.91 -20.71 0.43
C THR A 66 6.91 -21.81 -0.64
N ARG A 67 5.73 -22.18 -1.16
CA ARG A 67 5.59 -23.16 -2.25
C ARG A 67 6.08 -22.64 -3.60
N GLU A 68 5.92 -21.34 -3.87
CA GLU A 68 6.46 -20.71 -5.08
C GLU A 68 7.98 -20.60 -5.04
N ALA A 69 8.56 -20.36 -3.85
CA ALA A 69 10.00 -20.28 -3.65
C ALA A 69 10.71 -21.62 -3.86
N LYS A 70 10.02 -22.76 -3.62
CA LYS A 70 10.52 -24.13 -3.87
C LYS A 70 11.79 -24.49 -3.08
N LEU A 71 12.08 -23.78 -1.99
CA LEU A 71 13.24 -24.05 -1.13
C LEU A 71 12.97 -25.18 -0.13
N HIS A 72 11.85 -25.10 0.59
CA HIS A 72 11.49 -26.05 1.65
C HIS A 72 10.25 -26.90 1.33
N THR A 73 9.40 -26.42 0.44
CA THR A 73 8.09 -26.98 0.07
C THR A 73 7.72 -26.53 -1.35
N SER A 74 6.83 -27.25 -2.04
CA SER A 74 6.38 -26.89 -3.38
C SER A 74 4.97 -27.39 -3.66
N TRP A 75 4.35 -26.93 -4.74
CA TRP A 75 3.04 -27.44 -5.18
C TRP A 75 3.06 -28.91 -5.60
N VAL A 76 4.17 -29.37 -6.18
CA VAL A 76 4.29 -30.74 -6.72
C VAL A 76 4.72 -31.73 -5.65
N ASN A 77 5.65 -31.34 -4.78
CA ASN A 77 6.13 -32.13 -3.65
C ASN A 77 6.00 -31.32 -2.35
N PRO A 78 4.83 -31.34 -1.69
CA PRO A 78 4.59 -30.57 -0.48
C PRO A 78 5.36 -31.12 0.72
N ASN A 79 6.00 -30.22 1.48
CA ASN A 79 6.57 -30.57 2.78
C ASN A 79 5.58 -30.21 3.89
N VAL A 80 4.76 -31.19 4.27
CA VAL A 80 3.68 -31.00 5.27
C VAL A 80 4.20 -30.44 6.59
N ALA A 81 5.39 -30.85 7.02
CA ALA A 81 5.99 -30.36 8.26
C ALA A 81 6.35 -28.86 8.17
N TYR A 82 6.92 -28.42 7.04
CA TYR A 82 7.24 -27.01 6.82
C TYR A 82 5.97 -26.16 6.68
N ASP A 83 5.01 -26.62 5.88
CA ASP A 83 3.73 -25.93 5.66
C ASP A 83 2.97 -25.74 6.98
N THR A 84 2.91 -26.79 7.81
CA THR A 84 2.26 -26.74 9.12
C THR A 84 2.99 -25.79 10.06
N ALA A 85 4.33 -25.84 10.11
CA ALA A 85 5.12 -24.95 10.96
C ALA A 85 4.97 -23.47 10.54
N MET A 86 4.93 -23.18 9.24
CA MET A 86 4.68 -21.83 8.73
C MET A 86 3.29 -21.32 9.15
N ARG A 87 2.24 -22.11 8.90
CA ARG A 87 0.86 -21.77 9.30
C ARG A 87 0.76 -21.49 10.78
N GLN A 88 1.27 -22.40 11.62
CA GLN A 88 1.22 -22.26 13.07
C GLN A 88 2.03 -21.05 13.56
N PHE A 89 3.16 -20.75 12.92
CA PHE A 89 3.95 -19.56 13.24
C PHE A 89 3.16 -18.27 12.93
N VAL A 90 2.54 -18.16 11.75
CA VAL A 90 1.70 -16.98 11.41
C VAL A 90 0.54 -16.84 12.38
N GLU A 91 -0.19 -17.94 12.65
CA GLU A 91 -1.33 -17.95 13.58
C GLU A 91 -0.92 -17.54 14.99
N ALA A 92 0.25 -17.98 15.47
CA ALA A 92 0.74 -17.67 16.81
C ALA A 92 1.20 -16.22 16.95
N ILE A 93 1.98 -15.68 15.99
CA ILE A 93 2.45 -14.29 16.08
C ILE A 93 1.30 -13.29 15.89
N LEU A 94 0.23 -13.69 15.19
CA LEU A 94 -0.98 -12.88 14.99
C LEU A 94 -2.10 -13.22 15.99
N ASP A 95 -1.82 -13.98 17.04
CA ASP A 95 -2.80 -14.25 18.08
C ASP A 95 -3.10 -12.97 18.88
N ASP A 96 -4.37 -12.58 18.89
CA ASP A 96 -4.94 -11.39 19.52
C ASP A 96 -5.85 -11.72 20.72
N ARG A 97 -5.95 -13.00 21.10
CA ARG A 97 -6.74 -13.45 22.26
C ARG A 97 -6.09 -13.07 23.60
N GLN A 98 -4.79 -12.81 23.58
CA GLN A 98 -4.01 -12.41 24.75
C GLN A 98 -3.13 -11.19 24.42
N ARG A 99 -2.52 -10.61 25.46
CA ARG A 99 -1.60 -9.48 25.28
C ARG A 99 -0.39 -9.90 24.46
N ASN A 100 -0.40 -9.54 23.18
CA ASN A 100 0.68 -9.83 22.25
C ASN A 100 1.58 -8.60 22.06
N ARG A 101 2.79 -8.66 22.64
CA ARG A 101 3.78 -7.57 22.56
C ARG A 101 4.27 -7.31 21.15
N PHE A 102 4.32 -8.34 20.30
CA PHE A 102 4.72 -8.21 18.91
C PHE A 102 3.68 -7.41 18.13
N LEU A 103 2.37 -7.71 18.28
CA LEU A 103 1.30 -6.95 17.61
C LEU A 103 1.33 -5.46 17.98
N LEU A 104 1.51 -5.13 19.25
CA LEU A 104 1.60 -3.73 19.70
C LEU A 104 2.81 -2.99 19.10
N ASP A 105 3.94 -3.67 18.99
CA ASP A 105 5.17 -3.08 18.45
C ASP A 105 5.14 -2.98 16.92
N LEU A 106 4.55 -3.97 16.26
CA LEU A 106 4.28 -3.98 14.82
C LEU A 106 3.31 -2.87 14.44
N ASP A 107 2.20 -2.72 15.17
CA ASP A 107 1.20 -1.67 14.94
C ASP A 107 1.82 -0.26 15.03
N ARG A 108 2.64 -0.01 16.05
CA ARG A 108 3.37 1.26 16.16
C ARG A 108 4.33 1.50 14.99
N PHE A 109 5.06 0.47 14.56
CA PHE A 109 6.01 0.60 13.48
C PHE A 109 5.34 0.79 12.12
N ARG A 110 4.30 0.00 11.83
CA ARG A 110 3.57 0.07 10.55
C ARG A 110 2.85 1.40 10.39
N GLN A 111 2.34 2.03 11.45
CA GLN A 111 1.75 3.38 11.36
C GLN A 111 2.74 4.42 10.82
N LYS A 112 4.00 4.38 11.29
CA LYS A 112 5.05 5.25 10.76
C LYS A 112 5.32 4.95 9.28
N VAL A 113 5.40 3.68 8.89
CA VAL A 113 5.64 3.29 7.50
C VAL A 113 4.47 3.66 6.59
N ALA A 114 3.23 3.48 7.06
CA ALA A 114 2.01 3.76 6.31
C ALA A 114 1.89 5.23 5.92
N PHE A 115 2.30 6.16 6.80
CA PHE A 115 2.34 7.59 6.49
C PHE A 115 3.19 7.87 5.23
N TYR A 116 4.45 7.44 5.22
CA TYR A 116 5.33 7.62 4.05
C TYR A 116 4.89 6.76 2.85
N GLY A 117 4.35 5.57 3.10
CA GLY A 117 3.81 4.68 2.06
C GLY A 117 2.66 5.32 1.29
N LYS A 118 1.72 5.97 1.97
CA LYS A 118 0.59 6.66 1.34
C LYS A 118 1.02 7.93 0.60
N LEU A 119 2.02 8.68 1.10
CA LEU A 119 2.64 9.78 0.33
C LEU A 119 3.30 9.27 -0.97
N ASN A 120 4.02 8.15 -0.90
CA ASN A 120 4.59 7.50 -2.08
C ASN A 120 3.49 7.04 -3.05
N ALA A 121 2.38 6.49 -2.55
CA ALA A 121 1.26 6.07 -3.38
C ALA A 121 0.55 7.24 -4.08
N LEU A 122 0.39 8.39 -3.41
CA LEU A 122 -0.12 9.62 -4.04
C LEU A 122 0.82 10.12 -5.13
N THR A 123 2.13 10.12 -4.85
CA THR A 123 3.15 10.46 -5.85
C THR A 123 3.07 9.54 -7.06
N GLN A 124 3.02 8.23 -6.85
CA GLN A 124 2.90 7.25 -7.93
C GLN A 124 1.62 7.45 -8.76
N LYS A 125 0.47 7.75 -8.13
CA LYS A 125 -0.77 8.04 -8.86
C LYS A 125 -0.71 9.36 -9.62
N LEU A 126 -0.15 10.43 -9.04
CA LEU A 126 0.08 11.69 -9.73
C LEU A 126 0.92 11.46 -10.98
N LEU A 127 2.06 10.77 -10.84
CA LEU A 127 2.95 10.45 -11.95
C LEU A 127 2.23 9.61 -13.00
N LEU A 128 1.62 8.48 -12.63
CA LEU A 128 0.88 7.60 -13.55
C LEU A 128 -0.12 8.37 -14.41
N LEU A 129 -0.87 9.30 -13.80
CA LEU A 129 -1.92 10.06 -14.47
C LEU A 129 -1.40 11.24 -15.31
N THR A 130 -0.13 11.63 -15.16
CA THR A 130 0.40 12.85 -15.80
C THR A 130 1.60 12.62 -16.73
N VAL A 131 2.29 11.49 -16.63
CA VAL A 131 3.33 11.08 -17.60
C VAL A 131 2.70 10.74 -18.98
N PRO A 132 3.50 10.72 -20.07
CA PRO A 132 3.02 10.29 -21.38
C PRO A 132 2.49 8.85 -21.38
N GLY A 133 1.41 8.61 -22.12
CA GLY A 133 0.75 7.31 -22.21
C GLY A 133 -0.70 7.30 -21.75
N VAL A 134 -1.30 6.11 -21.77
CA VAL A 134 -2.67 5.85 -21.29
C VAL A 134 -2.56 5.21 -19.90
N PRO A 135 -2.99 5.90 -18.83
CA PRO A 135 -2.96 5.33 -17.50
C PRO A 135 -3.99 4.22 -17.37
N ASP A 136 -3.62 3.15 -16.68
CA ASP A 136 -4.51 2.06 -16.28
C ASP A 136 -4.70 2.07 -14.76
N ILE A 137 -5.93 1.80 -14.31
CA ILE A 137 -6.30 1.75 -12.89
C ILE A 137 -7.01 0.43 -12.65
N TYR A 138 -6.33 -0.47 -11.94
CA TYR A 138 -6.95 -1.71 -11.49
C TYR A 138 -8.12 -1.41 -10.55
N GLN A 139 -9.20 -2.17 -10.68
CA GLN A 139 -10.44 -1.96 -9.92
C GLN A 139 -10.18 -1.83 -8.40
N GLY A 140 -10.77 -0.81 -7.78
CA GLY A 140 -10.66 -0.58 -6.35
C GLY A 140 -9.42 0.22 -5.93
N THR A 141 -8.43 0.40 -6.80
CA THR A 141 -7.15 1.06 -6.47
C THR A 141 -7.18 2.58 -6.55
N GLU A 142 -8.33 3.18 -6.79
CA GLU A 142 -8.61 4.61 -6.57
C GLU A 142 -8.63 4.98 -5.07
N LEU A 143 -8.86 4.00 -4.19
CA LEU A 143 -8.63 4.10 -2.74
C LEU A 143 -7.34 3.37 -2.33
N TRP A 144 -7.03 3.31 -1.04
CA TRP A 144 -5.96 2.47 -0.53
C TRP A 144 -6.30 1.00 -0.77
N ASP A 145 -5.36 0.27 -1.37
CA ASP A 145 -5.49 -1.16 -1.62
C ASP A 145 -4.22 -1.84 -1.14
N PHE A 146 -4.39 -2.80 -0.23
CA PHE A 146 -3.34 -3.56 0.45
C PHE A 146 -3.46 -5.05 0.12
N SER A 147 -3.82 -5.33 -1.13
CA SER A 147 -3.97 -6.68 -1.64
C SER A 147 -2.61 -7.35 -1.87
N LEU A 148 -2.57 -8.64 -1.60
CA LEU A 148 -1.44 -9.54 -1.87
C LEU A 148 -1.56 -10.12 -3.29
N VAL A 149 -0.71 -11.08 -3.61
CA VAL A 149 -0.83 -11.81 -4.88
C VAL A 149 -2.15 -12.59 -4.97
N ASP A 150 -2.49 -12.98 -6.20
CA ASP A 150 -3.63 -13.84 -6.50
C ASP A 150 -3.75 -15.03 -5.53
N PRO A 151 -4.95 -15.38 -5.05
CA PRO A 151 -6.24 -14.77 -5.34
C PRO A 151 -6.61 -13.55 -4.46
N ASP A 152 -5.74 -13.06 -3.58
CA ASP A 152 -6.07 -11.99 -2.63
C ASP A 152 -6.40 -10.65 -3.32
N ASN A 153 -5.77 -10.37 -4.46
CA ASN A 153 -6.08 -9.21 -5.31
C ASN A 153 -7.37 -9.36 -6.13
N ARG A 154 -8.09 -10.49 -6.02
CA ARG A 154 -9.39 -10.70 -6.66
C ARG A 154 -10.58 -10.59 -5.70
N ARG A 155 -10.35 -10.12 -4.47
CA ARG A 155 -11.42 -9.85 -3.50
C ARG A 155 -12.43 -8.84 -4.09
N PRO A 156 -13.72 -8.93 -3.71
CA PRO A 156 -14.75 -8.05 -4.25
C PRO A 156 -14.48 -6.59 -3.92
N VAL A 157 -14.79 -5.71 -4.86
CA VAL A 157 -14.67 -4.25 -4.70
C VAL A 157 -16.02 -3.68 -4.25
N ASP A 158 -16.01 -2.92 -3.16
CA ASP A 158 -17.18 -2.16 -2.69
C ASP A 158 -17.33 -0.86 -3.51
N PHE A 159 -18.00 -0.98 -4.66
CA PHE A 159 -18.29 0.15 -5.56
C PHE A 159 -19.31 1.13 -4.97
N VAL A 160 -20.27 0.65 -4.18
CA VAL A 160 -21.29 1.50 -3.55
C VAL A 160 -20.62 2.55 -2.65
N ARG A 161 -19.67 2.13 -1.81
CA ARG A 161 -18.89 3.06 -0.97
C ARG A 161 -18.14 4.09 -1.81
N ARG A 162 -17.56 3.67 -2.93
CA ARG A 162 -16.75 4.54 -3.81
C ARG A 162 -17.61 5.58 -4.53
N GLU A 163 -18.78 5.18 -5.01
CA GLU A 163 -19.76 6.08 -5.61
C GLU A 163 -20.20 7.16 -4.61
N VAL A 164 -20.51 6.77 -3.37
CA VAL A 164 -20.87 7.71 -2.30
C VAL A 164 -19.73 8.70 -2.01
N LEU A 165 -18.51 8.20 -1.80
CA LEU A 165 -17.35 9.06 -1.54
C LEU A 165 -17.06 10.02 -2.71
N LEU A 166 -17.15 9.53 -3.94
CA LEU A 166 -16.93 10.35 -5.14
C LEU A 166 -18.01 11.43 -5.28
N ALA A 167 -19.28 11.09 -5.03
CA ALA A 167 -20.39 12.04 -5.06
C ALA A 167 -20.23 13.14 -4.00
N GLN A 168 -19.81 12.79 -2.78
CA GLN A 168 -19.52 13.76 -1.71
C GLN A 168 -18.40 14.72 -2.12
N LEU A 169 -17.30 14.21 -2.66
CA LEU A 169 -16.19 15.03 -3.15
C LEU A 169 -16.60 15.94 -4.32
N ALA A 170 -17.45 15.44 -5.22
CA ALA A 170 -17.96 16.20 -6.36
C ALA A 170 -18.88 17.34 -5.91
N ALA A 171 -19.84 17.06 -5.02
CA ALA A 171 -20.76 18.06 -4.48
C ALA A 171 -20.01 19.19 -3.75
N TYR A 172 -18.99 18.85 -2.95
CA TYR A 172 -18.14 19.87 -2.33
C TYR A 172 -17.41 20.70 -3.39
N ALA A 173 -16.79 20.05 -4.38
CA ALA A 173 -16.02 20.74 -5.41
C ALA A 173 -16.90 21.68 -6.26
N GLU A 174 -18.16 21.32 -6.51
CA GLU A 174 -19.12 22.18 -7.20
C GLU A 174 -19.46 23.43 -6.37
N GLN A 175 -19.73 23.25 -5.08
CA GLN A 175 -20.01 24.37 -4.16
C GLN A 175 -18.81 25.30 -3.98
N ALA A 176 -17.60 24.74 -3.93
CA ALA A 176 -16.36 25.49 -3.70
C ALA A 176 -15.85 26.22 -4.95
N GLY A 177 -16.28 25.82 -6.15
CA GLY A 177 -15.78 26.36 -7.42
C GLY A 177 -14.26 26.24 -7.53
N GLU A 178 -13.57 27.37 -7.70
CA GLU A 178 -12.10 27.42 -7.76
C GLU A 178 -11.42 27.28 -6.38
N GLN A 179 -12.16 27.42 -5.28
CA GLN A 179 -11.63 27.42 -3.91
C GLN A 179 -11.49 25.99 -3.36
N LEU A 180 -10.70 25.14 -4.03
CA LEU A 180 -10.53 23.72 -3.63
C LEU A 180 -9.51 23.49 -2.50
N LEU A 181 -8.79 24.53 -2.07
CA LEU A 181 -7.76 24.40 -1.04
C LEU A 181 -8.29 23.89 0.33
N PRO A 182 -9.46 24.34 0.84
CA PRO A 182 -10.04 23.79 2.05
C PRO A 182 -10.35 22.29 1.93
N LEU A 183 -10.94 21.85 0.82
CA LEU A 183 -11.20 20.42 0.57
C LEU A 183 -9.90 19.61 0.52
N ALA A 184 -8.89 20.13 -0.17
CA ALA A 184 -7.59 19.47 -0.27
C ALA A 184 -6.94 19.28 1.10
N ARG A 185 -7.07 20.27 2.01
CA ARG A 185 -6.62 20.15 3.40
C ARG A 185 -7.42 19.13 4.18
N GLU A 186 -8.75 19.17 4.10
CA GLU A 186 -9.62 18.21 4.78
C GLU A 186 -9.27 16.77 4.42
N VAL A 187 -9.20 16.44 3.13
CA VAL A 187 -8.88 15.07 2.71
C VAL A 187 -7.45 14.66 3.05
N LEU A 188 -6.52 15.63 3.14
CA LEU A 188 -5.14 15.38 3.59
C LEU A 188 -5.07 15.12 5.09
N ASP A 189 -5.86 15.82 5.90
CA ASP A 189 -5.92 15.63 7.35
C ASP A 189 -6.49 14.23 7.67
N ASP A 190 -7.49 13.78 6.90
CA ASP A 190 -8.11 12.44 7.00
C ASP A 190 -7.54 11.41 6.01
N TRP A 191 -6.25 11.51 5.67
CA TRP A 191 -5.62 10.69 4.62
C TRP A 191 -5.85 9.19 4.76
N GLN A 192 -6.06 8.68 5.98
CA GLN A 192 -6.26 7.26 6.29
C GLN A 192 -7.45 6.68 5.54
N ASP A 193 -8.51 7.45 5.29
CA ASP A 193 -9.77 6.95 4.73
C ASP A 193 -9.76 6.74 3.21
N GLY A 194 -8.73 7.27 2.52
CA GLY A 194 -8.52 7.13 1.08
C GLY A 194 -9.15 8.21 0.21
N ARG A 195 -9.95 9.13 0.77
CA ARG A 195 -10.57 10.24 0.03
C ARG A 195 -9.52 11.10 -0.67
N VAL A 196 -8.34 11.31 -0.08
CA VAL A 196 -7.24 12.06 -0.73
C VAL A 196 -6.80 11.43 -2.05
N LYS A 197 -6.70 10.10 -2.10
CA LYS A 197 -6.30 9.38 -3.31
C LYS A 197 -7.42 9.40 -4.35
N LEU A 198 -8.67 9.20 -3.91
CA LEU A 198 -9.84 9.28 -4.78
C LEU A 198 -9.99 10.68 -5.38
N PHE A 199 -9.82 11.73 -4.57
CA PHE A 199 -9.85 13.12 -5.00
C PHE A 199 -8.78 13.41 -6.03
N LEU A 200 -7.53 12.99 -5.78
CA LEU A 200 -6.42 13.12 -6.73
C LEU A 200 -6.71 12.42 -8.07
N VAL A 201 -7.18 11.17 -8.02
CA VAL A 201 -7.51 10.38 -9.21
C VAL A 201 -8.62 11.05 -10.01
N ALA A 202 -9.72 11.43 -9.35
CA ALA A 202 -10.86 12.08 -10.00
C ALA A 202 -10.45 13.40 -10.67
N LYS A 203 -9.72 14.27 -9.97
CA LYS A 203 -9.29 15.57 -10.52
C LYS A 203 -8.36 15.43 -11.70
N LEU A 204 -7.41 14.50 -11.66
CA LEU A 204 -6.49 14.29 -12.77
C LEU A 204 -7.17 13.63 -13.97
N LEU A 205 -8.12 12.71 -13.76
CA LEU A 205 -8.90 12.14 -14.86
C LEU A 205 -9.81 13.20 -15.52
N GLN A 206 -10.45 14.06 -14.72
CA GLN A 206 -11.20 15.22 -15.23
C GLN A 206 -10.30 16.17 -16.03
N LEU A 207 -9.10 16.46 -15.54
CA LEU A 207 -8.11 17.29 -16.26
C LEU A 207 -7.70 16.64 -17.59
N ARG A 208 -7.46 15.33 -17.60
CA ARG A 208 -7.14 14.58 -18.83
C ARG A 208 -8.28 14.63 -19.85
N GLN A 209 -9.51 14.50 -19.38
CA GLN A 209 -10.71 14.59 -20.21
C GLN A 209 -10.89 16.00 -20.78
N ALA A 210 -10.63 17.03 -19.99
CA ALA A 210 -10.75 18.43 -20.41
C ALA A 210 -9.61 18.89 -21.34
N GLN A 211 -8.42 18.28 -21.24
CA GLN A 211 -7.23 18.66 -22.01
C GLN A 211 -6.64 17.49 -22.81
N PRO A 212 -7.42 16.82 -23.68
CA PRO A 212 -7.00 15.56 -24.32
C PRO A 212 -5.74 15.72 -25.18
N ASN A 213 -5.60 16.85 -25.89
CA ASN A 213 -4.42 17.11 -26.74
C ASN A 213 -3.14 17.29 -25.92
N LEU A 214 -3.23 17.92 -24.73
CA LEU A 214 -2.09 18.06 -23.82
C LEU A 214 -1.54 16.70 -23.40
N PHE A 215 -2.43 15.76 -23.04
CA PHE A 215 -2.00 14.45 -22.55
C PHE A 215 -1.66 13.45 -23.66
N ARG A 216 -2.25 13.60 -24.85
CA ARG A 216 -2.01 12.71 -26.00
C ARG A 216 -0.80 13.14 -26.83
N TYR A 217 -0.64 14.44 -27.09
CA TYR A 217 0.37 14.97 -28.01
C TYR A 217 1.35 15.94 -27.35
N GLY A 218 1.08 16.39 -26.12
CA GLY A 218 1.93 17.36 -25.44
C GLY A 218 3.29 16.78 -25.05
N GLY A 219 4.32 17.60 -25.24
CA GLY A 219 5.71 17.30 -24.90
C GLY A 219 5.92 17.11 -23.40
N TYR A 220 7.11 16.62 -23.04
CA TYR A 220 7.54 16.37 -21.68
C TYR A 220 8.90 17.02 -21.45
N THR A 221 8.96 17.95 -20.50
CA THR A 221 10.21 18.66 -20.14
C THR A 221 10.52 18.40 -18.67
N PRO A 222 11.63 17.74 -18.31
CA PRO A 222 12.02 17.58 -16.92
C PRO A 222 12.32 18.94 -16.29
N LEU A 223 11.95 19.08 -15.01
CA LEU A 223 12.28 20.27 -14.20
C LEU A 223 13.11 19.83 -12.99
N TYR A 224 14.10 20.64 -12.64
CA TYR A 224 15.00 20.38 -11.53
C TYR A 224 14.75 21.40 -10.42
N ALA A 225 14.54 20.91 -9.21
CA ALA A 225 14.40 21.77 -8.04
C ALA A 225 15.77 22.26 -7.56
N GLU A 226 15.79 23.43 -6.91
CA GLU A 226 16.97 23.99 -6.26
C GLU A 226 16.74 24.09 -4.74
N GLY A 227 17.83 24.12 -3.97
CA GLY A 227 17.80 24.22 -2.50
C GLY A 227 18.06 22.90 -1.77
N SER A 228 17.98 22.94 -0.44
CA SER A 228 18.39 21.85 0.45
C SER A 228 17.62 20.54 0.28
N HIS A 229 16.40 20.61 -0.28
CA HIS A 229 15.54 19.45 -0.50
C HIS A 229 15.38 19.08 -1.99
N ALA A 230 16.24 19.59 -2.88
CA ALA A 230 16.14 19.35 -4.32
C ALA A 230 16.09 17.85 -4.69
N ALA A 231 16.86 17.01 -3.99
CA ALA A 231 16.87 15.56 -4.20
C ALA A 231 15.55 14.85 -3.82
N HIS A 232 14.68 15.53 -3.07
CA HIS A 232 13.39 15.03 -2.61
C HIS A 232 12.22 15.46 -3.48
N VAL A 233 12.47 16.03 -4.66
CA VAL A 233 11.45 16.47 -5.60
C VAL A 233 11.64 15.76 -6.94
N VAL A 234 10.52 15.34 -7.55
CA VAL A 234 10.45 15.01 -8.97
C VAL A 234 9.47 15.96 -9.63
N ALA A 235 9.90 16.62 -10.70
CA ALA A 235 9.07 17.60 -11.39
C ALA A 235 9.27 17.54 -12.91
N PHE A 236 8.21 17.89 -13.64
CA PHE A 236 8.23 18.04 -15.08
C PHE A 236 7.07 18.92 -15.56
N GLN A 237 7.19 19.44 -16.77
CA GLN A 237 6.12 20.15 -17.45
C GLN A 237 5.61 19.32 -18.63
N ARG A 238 4.28 19.25 -18.76
CA ARG A 238 3.62 18.86 -20.02
C ARG A 238 3.19 20.13 -20.74
N HIS A 239 3.41 20.21 -22.05
CA HIS A 239 3.02 21.39 -22.83
C HIS A 239 2.51 21.00 -24.23
N HIS A 240 1.48 21.70 -24.69
CA HIS A 240 0.92 21.55 -26.03
C HIS A 240 0.35 22.91 -26.48
N LEU A 241 0.97 23.53 -27.49
CA LEU A 241 0.66 24.90 -27.91
C LEU A 241 0.73 25.86 -26.70
N ALA A 242 -0.34 26.63 -26.46
CA ALA A 242 -0.42 27.57 -25.33
C ALA A 242 -0.72 26.91 -23.98
N THR A 243 -1.13 25.64 -23.96
CA THR A 243 -1.54 24.94 -22.73
C THR A 243 -0.34 24.23 -22.11
N HIS A 244 -0.15 24.39 -20.81
CA HIS A 244 0.86 23.64 -20.06
C HIS A 244 0.36 23.30 -18.66
N ILE A 245 0.93 22.24 -18.09
CA ILE A 245 0.81 21.90 -16.67
C ILE A 245 2.19 21.60 -16.11
N THR A 246 2.41 22.01 -14.87
CA THR A 246 3.61 21.67 -14.10
C THR A 246 3.24 20.64 -13.05
N VAL A 247 3.94 19.52 -13.04
CA VAL A 247 3.75 18.42 -12.10
C VAL A 247 4.92 18.42 -11.14
N ILE A 248 4.62 18.41 -9.85
CA ILE A 248 5.61 18.41 -8.76
C ILE A 248 5.17 17.37 -7.74
N ALA A 249 6.04 16.44 -7.40
CA ALA A 249 5.78 15.43 -6.38
C ALA A 249 6.99 15.25 -5.45
N PRO A 250 6.77 14.92 -4.18
CA PRO A 250 7.84 14.56 -3.27
C PRO A 250 8.36 13.14 -3.57
N ARG A 251 9.63 12.88 -3.26
CA ARG A 251 10.25 11.55 -3.31
C ARG A 251 11.24 11.38 -2.15
N LEU A 252 11.49 10.13 -1.76
CA LEU A 252 12.48 9.79 -0.73
C LEU A 252 12.25 10.60 0.57
N ILE A 253 11.00 10.78 0.98
CA ILE A 253 10.66 11.53 2.19
C ILE A 253 11.18 10.75 3.39
N VAL A 254 11.92 11.42 4.27
CA VAL A 254 12.56 10.84 5.46
C VAL A 254 12.06 11.48 6.75
#